data_AF-A0A7Y0APY9-F1
#
_entry.id   AF-A0A7Y0APY9-F1
#
_cell.length_a   1.000
_cell.length_b   1.000
_cell.length_c   1.000
_cell.angle_alpha   90.00
_cell.angle_beta   90.00
_cell.angle_gamma   90.00
#
_symmetry.space_group_name_H-M   'P 1'
#
loop_
_entity.id
_entity.type
_entity.pdbx_description
1 polymer ?
#
loop_
_entity_poly.entity_id
_entity_poly.type
_entity_poly.pdbx_seq_one_letter_code
_entity_poly.pdbx_strand_id
1 'polypeptide(L)'
;MKNKLIITLFASILTAMGLKAQNLPEKFEENSKYGLRINGKNVVPAIYDDISTDFLVIAKKGNGFDLYNNNLILLDQNIKAYEYFIPMDIFQIITKKNEIKTFNNKGQQIDTSKLKIESQKDLFIKNDRALENYTITNNGVKYERKEYFGKENYPREFNYKIIKNGKDARFVNNEKSLEISSFYNPNITDYFEKTSSPDYTEETLYTPLKHTYIIFKVNEKYGVWDFKEQKEIITFQYKRIIPYQNYLSLEKDGLSTFYPNIGIEPKYKKLEPYTGAFARFETPDGKKGWVDRKGKEYFDQ
;
A
#
# COMPACT_ATOMS: atom_id res chain seq x y z
N MET A 1 43.81 11.85 47.31
CA MET A 1 44.10 12.24 45.91
C MET A 1 43.50 11.31 44.85
N LYS A 2 43.26 10.02 45.11
CA LYS A 2 42.72 9.08 44.09
C LYS A 2 41.27 9.34 43.64
N ASN A 3 40.42 9.94 44.48
CA ASN A 3 39.00 10.17 44.13
C ASN A 3 38.73 11.39 43.23
N LYS A 4 39.65 12.37 43.15
CA LYS A 4 39.48 13.51 42.24
C LYS A 4 39.78 13.13 40.77
N LEU A 5 40.71 12.19 40.54
CA LEU A 5 41.10 11.77 39.19
C LEU A 5 40.01 10.98 38.46
N ILE A 6 39.22 10.18 39.19
CA ILE A 6 38.13 9.37 38.62
C ILE A 6 36.93 10.23 38.20
N ILE A 7 36.63 11.29 38.98
CA ILE A 7 35.52 12.21 38.67
C ILE A 7 35.84 13.05 37.42
N THR A 8 37.10 13.46 37.23
CA THR A 8 37.52 14.21 36.03
C THR A 8 37.54 13.32 34.77
N LEU A 9 37.84 12.03 34.90
CA LEU A 9 37.80 11.08 33.77
C LEU A 9 36.36 10.73 33.35
N PHE A 10 35.42 10.64 34.28
CA PHE A 10 34.00 10.41 33.96
C PHE A 10 33.33 11.64 33.33
N ALA A 11 33.67 12.86 33.77
CA ALA A 11 33.14 14.09 33.17
C ALA A 11 33.63 14.32 31.72
N SER A 12 34.83 13.85 31.38
CA SER A 12 35.37 13.91 30.01
C SER A 12 34.78 12.83 29.09
N ILE A 13 34.45 11.65 29.62
CA ILE A 13 33.74 10.61 28.85
C ILE A 13 32.27 10.99 28.59
N LEU A 14 31.58 11.63 29.55
CA LEU A 14 30.21 12.13 29.38
C LEU A 14 30.11 13.31 28.39
N THR A 15 31.13 14.17 28.32
CA THR A 15 31.18 15.25 27.32
C THR A 15 31.56 14.75 25.92
N ALA A 16 32.38 13.70 25.82
CA ALA A 16 32.70 13.05 24.54
C ALA A 16 31.54 12.18 23.98
N MET A 17 30.70 11.62 24.86
CA MET A 17 29.52 10.84 24.45
C MET A 17 28.26 11.70 24.26
N GLY A 18 28.20 12.91 24.82
CA GLY A 18 27.04 13.82 24.74
C GLY A 18 26.94 14.72 23.50
N LEU A 19 27.93 14.71 22.60
CA LEU A 19 28.01 15.62 21.45
C LEU A 19 28.24 14.93 20.09
N LYS A 20 27.86 13.67 19.95
CA LYS A 20 27.41 13.19 18.63
C LYS A 20 25.94 13.54 18.49
N ALA A 21 25.63 14.84 18.46
CA ALA A 21 24.42 15.27 17.78
C ALA A 21 24.48 14.62 16.39
N GLN A 22 23.49 13.80 16.05
CA GLN A 22 23.33 13.39 14.67
C GLN A 22 23.18 14.70 13.89
N ASN A 23 24.21 15.04 13.10
CA ASN A 23 24.18 16.24 12.28
C ASN A 23 23.18 15.97 11.17
N LEU A 24 21.92 16.30 11.44
CA LEU A 24 20.85 16.19 10.47
C LEU A 24 21.16 17.17 9.32
N PRO A 25 20.91 16.77 8.07
CA PRO A 25 21.08 17.68 6.94
C PRO A 25 20.14 18.88 7.10
N GLU A 26 20.69 20.08 6.92
CA GLU A 26 19.94 21.34 6.94
C GLU A 26 19.61 21.74 5.51
N LYS A 27 18.31 21.95 5.22
CA LYS A 27 17.86 22.54 3.96
C LYS A 27 18.22 24.02 3.93
N PHE A 28 18.87 24.46 2.85
CA PHE A 28 19.20 25.86 2.63
C PHE A 28 18.73 26.32 1.26
N GLU A 29 18.53 27.63 1.11
CA GLU A 29 18.14 28.28 -0.14
C GLU A 29 19.23 29.23 -0.64
N GLU A 30 19.53 29.18 -1.94
CA GLU A 30 20.45 30.08 -2.62
C GLU A 30 19.92 30.32 -4.04
N ASN A 31 19.76 31.58 -4.45
CA ASN A 31 19.21 31.96 -5.75
C ASN A 31 17.85 31.29 -6.07
N SER A 32 16.96 31.21 -5.08
CA SER A 32 15.64 30.55 -5.19
C SER A 32 15.72 29.07 -5.56
N LYS A 33 16.83 28.42 -5.21
CA LYS A 33 17.03 26.98 -5.34
C LYS A 33 17.44 26.39 -3.99
N TYR A 34 17.04 25.15 -3.75
CA TYR A 34 17.29 24.43 -2.51
C TYR A 34 18.46 23.47 -2.63
N GLY A 35 19.22 23.37 -1.56
CA GLY A 35 20.30 22.41 -1.34
C GLY A 35 20.29 21.86 0.09
N LEU A 36 21.24 20.97 0.41
CA LEU A 36 21.45 20.45 1.76
C LEU A 36 22.87 20.73 2.25
N ARG A 37 22.99 21.08 3.53
CA ARG A 37 24.27 21.28 4.25
C ARG A 37 24.39 20.33 5.43
N ILE A 38 25.62 19.90 5.71
CA ILE A 38 25.99 19.26 6.99
C ILE A 38 27.17 20.04 7.55
N ASN A 39 27.05 20.55 8.77
CA ASN A 39 28.08 21.34 9.45
C ASN A 39 28.63 22.49 8.60
N GLY A 40 27.73 23.23 7.95
CA GLY A 40 28.07 24.36 7.06
C GLY A 40 28.64 23.97 5.69
N LYS A 41 28.89 22.68 5.41
CA LYS A 41 29.38 22.21 4.12
C LYS A 41 28.22 21.80 3.21
N ASN A 42 28.19 22.31 1.99
CA ASN A 42 27.25 21.90 0.95
C ASN A 42 27.49 20.42 0.58
N VAL A 43 26.46 19.60 0.73
CA VAL A 43 26.46 18.16 0.42
C VAL A 43 25.48 17.83 -0.70
N VAL A 44 24.41 18.61 -0.84
CA VAL A 44 23.58 18.67 -2.04
C VAL A 44 23.58 20.14 -2.52
N PRO A 45 23.96 20.44 -3.77
CA PRO A 45 24.07 21.81 -4.24
C PRO A 45 22.69 22.49 -4.35
N ALA A 46 22.64 23.81 -4.17
CA ALA A 46 21.42 24.60 -4.32
C ALA A 46 21.04 24.80 -5.79
N ILE A 47 20.54 23.75 -6.42
CA ILE A 47 20.11 23.75 -7.83
C ILE A 47 18.70 23.17 -8.02
N TYR A 48 18.03 22.82 -6.93
CA TYR A 48 16.74 22.13 -6.93
C TYR A 48 15.59 23.10 -6.68
N ASP A 49 14.44 22.84 -7.29
CA ASP A 49 13.20 23.59 -7.06
C ASP A 49 12.56 23.23 -5.72
N ASP A 50 12.81 22.00 -5.24
CA ASP A 50 12.38 21.54 -3.92
C ASP A 50 13.22 20.34 -3.45
N ILE A 51 13.27 20.10 -2.14
CA ILE A 51 13.91 18.94 -1.51
C ILE A 51 13.01 18.44 -0.36
N SER A 52 12.69 17.15 -0.37
CA SER A 52 12.10 16.38 0.75
C SER A 52 13.13 15.38 1.30
N THR A 53 13.06 15.10 2.61
CA THR A 53 13.99 14.23 3.33
C THR A 53 13.27 13.17 4.20
N ASP A 54 12.07 12.74 3.79
CA ASP A 54 11.19 11.92 4.65
C ASP A 54 11.68 10.47 4.81
N PHE A 55 11.98 9.78 3.70
CA PHE A 55 12.43 8.38 3.69
C PHE A 55 13.80 8.20 3.06
N LEU A 56 13.93 8.72 1.84
CA LEU A 56 15.16 9.04 1.14
C LEU A 56 15.10 10.53 0.79
N VAL A 57 16.21 11.09 0.33
CA VAL A 57 16.24 12.50 -0.09
C VAL A 57 15.82 12.59 -1.55
N ILE A 58 14.72 13.32 -1.80
CA ILE A 58 14.17 13.56 -3.13
C ILE A 58 14.34 15.03 -3.46
N ALA A 59 15.07 15.31 -4.53
CA ALA A 59 15.39 16.66 -4.95
C ALA A 59 14.77 16.94 -6.33
N LYS A 60 13.78 17.82 -6.39
CA LYS A 60 13.05 18.16 -7.62
C LYS A 60 13.85 19.14 -8.47
N LYS A 61 13.99 18.86 -9.77
CA LYS A 61 14.65 19.74 -10.74
C LYS A 61 13.86 19.77 -12.04
N GLY A 62 13.15 20.87 -12.29
CA GLY A 62 12.19 21.00 -13.38
C GLY A 62 11.09 19.92 -13.27
N ASN A 63 11.00 19.09 -14.30
CA ASN A 63 10.03 17.99 -14.39
C ASN A 63 10.57 16.64 -13.89
N GLY A 64 11.82 16.59 -13.43
CA GLY A 64 12.45 15.38 -12.93
C GLY A 64 12.81 15.47 -11.45
N PHE A 65 13.27 14.35 -10.90
CA PHE A 65 13.78 14.28 -9.53
C PHE A 65 15.14 13.59 -9.52
N ASP A 66 16.01 14.02 -8.62
CA ASP A 66 17.22 13.29 -8.25
C ASP A 66 16.97 12.63 -6.90
N LEU A 67 17.42 11.39 -6.76
CA LEU A 67 17.24 10.57 -5.57
C LEU A 67 18.58 10.36 -4.88
N TYR A 68 18.65 10.60 -3.58
CA TYR A 68 19.82 10.34 -2.76
C TYR A 68 19.44 9.44 -1.57
N ASN A 69 20.40 8.66 -1.08
CA ASN A 69 20.23 7.95 0.18
C ASN A 69 20.39 8.89 1.40
N ASN A 70 20.19 8.34 2.59
CA ASN A 70 20.31 9.07 3.85
C ASN A 70 21.76 9.47 4.21
N ASN A 71 22.75 8.93 3.48
CA ASN A 71 24.14 9.41 3.52
C ASN A 71 24.43 10.48 2.45
N LEU A 72 23.39 10.97 1.78
CA LEU A 72 23.44 11.96 0.70
C LEU A 72 24.27 11.53 -0.52
N ILE A 73 24.35 10.22 -0.74
CA ILE A 73 24.93 9.65 -1.95
C ILE A 73 23.82 9.56 -2.99
N LEU A 74 24.08 10.12 -4.16
CA LEU A 74 23.18 10.08 -5.31
C LEU A 74 22.95 8.62 -5.77
N LEU A 75 21.69 8.22 -5.84
CA LEU A 75 21.24 6.88 -6.25
C LEU A 75 20.77 6.86 -7.70
N ASP A 76 19.98 7.86 -8.12
CA ASP A 76 19.46 7.99 -9.48
C ASP A 76 19.15 9.46 -9.81
N GLN A 77 19.08 9.79 -11.09
CA GLN A 77 18.92 11.17 -11.57
C GLN A 77 17.84 11.28 -12.62
N ASN A 78 17.13 12.41 -12.59
CA ASN A 78 16.06 12.72 -13.52
C ASN A 78 15.05 11.55 -13.65
N ILE A 79 14.64 10.99 -12.51
CA ILE A 79 13.63 9.93 -12.44
C ILE A 79 12.26 10.48 -12.86
N LYS A 80 11.44 9.64 -13.49
CA LYS A 80 10.12 10.02 -14.01
C LYS A 80 9.06 10.08 -12.91
N ALA A 81 9.16 9.16 -11.95
CA ALA A 81 8.21 9.04 -10.86
C ALA A 81 8.85 8.31 -9.67
N TYR A 82 8.23 8.45 -8.51
CA TYR A 82 8.55 7.70 -7.32
C TYR A 82 7.26 7.46 -6.52
N GLU A 83 7.24 6.39 -5.72
CA GLU A 83 6.20 6.13 -4.72
C GLU A 83 6.85 5.48 -3.49
N TYR A 84 6.38 5.85 -2.30
CA TYR A 84 6.72 5.15 -1.07
C TYR A 84 5.65 4.10 -0.78
N PHE A 85 6.07 2.88 -0.43
CA PHE A 85 5.17 1.80 -0.09
C PHE A 85 5.34 1.43 1.39
N ILE A 86 4.51 2.09 2.22
CA ILE A 86 4.55 2.02 3.69
C ILE A 86 4.49 0.57 4.22
N PRO A 87 3.55 -0.31 3.80
CA PRO A 87 3.47 -1.68 4.34
C PRO A 87 4.74 -2.53 4.20
N MET A 88 5.66 -2.17 3.32
CA MET A 88 6.93 -2.89 3.14
C MET A 88 8.15 -2.03 3.47
N ASP A 89 7.96 -0.77 3.87
CA ASP A 89 9.01 0.24 4.02
C ASP A 89 9.98 0.25 2.81
N ILE A 90 9.42 0.26 1.59
CA ILE A 90 10.19 0.32 0.35
C ILE A 90 9.88 1.58 -0.44
N PHE A 91 10.87 2.05 -1.19
CA PHE A 91 10.78 3.20 -2.07
C PHE A 91 11.00 2.77 -3.52
N GLN A 92 10.03 2.99 -4.38
CA GLN A 92 10.11 2.60 -5.79
C GLN A 92 10.21 3.82 -6.69
N ILE A 93 11.00 3.70 -7.76
CA ILE A 93 11.14 4.74 -8.77
C ILE A 93 10.92 4.17 -10.17
N ILE A 94 10.46 5.02 -11.08
CA ILE A 94 10.57 4.82 -12.52
C ILE A 94 11.76 5.63 -13.01
N THR A 95 12.82 4.96 -13.46
CA THR A 95 14.01 5.63 -14.00
C THR A 95 13.69 6.33 -15.32
N LYS A 96 14.59 7.21 -15.77
CA LYS A 96 14.51 7.80 -17.12
C LYS A 96 14.44 6.77 -18.25
N LYS A 97 14.99 5.56 -18.01
CA LYS A 97 15.01 4.43 -18.96
C LYS A 97 13.77 3.54 -18.86
N ASN A 98 12.74 3.94 -18.10
CA ASN A 98 11.50 3.18 -17.87
C ASN A 98 11.68 1.88 -17.09
N GLU A 99 12.75 1.79 -16.31
CA GLU A 99 13.02 0.66 -15.42
C GLU A 99 12.47 0.96 -14.02
N ILE A 100 11.97 -0.07 -13.34
CA ILE A 100 11.64 0.03 -11.92
C ILE A 100 12.87 -0.31 -11.09
N LYS A 101 13.24 0.59 -10.18
CA LYS A 101 14.18 0.29 -9.09
C LYS A 101 13.47 0.42 -7.76
N THR A 102 13.83 -0.44 -6.82
CA THR A 102 13.27 -0.47 -5.47
C THR A 102 14.39 -0.34 -4.46
N PHE A 103 14.21 0.50 -3.46
CA PHE A 103 15.17 0.77 -2.40
C PHE A 103 14.54 0.55 -1.03
N ASN A 104 15.34 0.14 -0.05
CA ASN A 104 14.95 0.20 1.36
C ASN A 104 15.25 1.58 1.97
N ASN A 105 14.96 1.75 3.27
CA ASN A 105 15.20 3.00 4.01
C ASN A 105 16.68 3.40 4.17
N LYS A 106 17.62 2.55 3.76
CA LYS A 106 19.06 2.87 3.70
C LYS A 106 19.50 3.28 2.29
N GLY A 107 18.59 3.29 1.33
CA GLY A 107 18.90 3.52 -0.08
C GLY A 107 19.61 2.35 -0.75
N GLN A 108 19.52 1.14 -0.18
CA GLN A 108 20.06 -0.07 -0.79
C GLN A 108 19.04 -0.62 -1.78
N GLN A 109 19.47 -0.89 -3.01
CA GLN A 109 18.60 -1.49 -4.01
C GLN A 109 18.23 -2.92 -3.61
N ILE A 110 16.95 -3.24 -3.69
CA ILE A 110 16.39 -4.55 -3.33
C ILE A 110 15.62 -5.14 -4.51
N ASP A 111 15.60 -6.46 -4.56
CA ASP A 111 14.87 -7.25 -5.54
C ASP A 111 13.48 -7.57 -4.98
N THR A 112 12.44 -6.99 -5.58
CA THR A 112 11.05 -7.15 -5.11
C THR A 112 10.55 -8.58 -5.24
N SER A 113 11.10 -9.38 -6.15
CA SER A 113 10.74 -10.80 -6.26
C SER A 113 11.18 -11.62 -5.04
N LYS A 114 12.18 -11.12 -4.31
CA LYS A 114 12.71 -11.73 -3.08
C LYS A 114 12.03 -11.20 -1.82
N LEU A 115 11.22 -10.16 -1.95
CA LEU A 115 10.43 -9.68 -0.83
C LEU A 115 9.34 -10.72 -0.55
N LYS A 116 9.56 -11.49 0.51
CA LYS A 116 8.48 -12.24 1.12
C LYS A 116 7.60 -11.19 1.80
N ILE A 117 6.38 -11.02 1.31
CA ILE A 117 5.32 -10.50 2.16
C ILE A 117 5.22 -11.53 3.28
N GLU A 118 5.89 -11.27 4.41
CA GLU A 118 5.70 -12.09 5.61
C GLU A 118 4.20 -12.16 5.81
N SER A 119 3.69 -13.38 5.93
CA SER A 119 2.25 -13.62 5.94
C SER A 119 1.61 -12.61 6.88
N GLN A 120 0.54 -11.96 6.45
CA GLN A 120 -0.15 -10.86 7.14
C GLN A 120 -0.34 -11.03 8.66
N LYS A 121 -0.25 -12.26 9.19
CA LYS A 121 -0.11 -12.54 10.62
C LYS A 121 0.81 -11.58 11.36
N ASP A 122 1.88 -11.07 10.73
CA ASP A 122 2.86 -10.20 11.39
C ASP A 122 2.58 -8.69 11.24
N LEU A 123 1.89 -8.26 10.17
CA LEU A 123 1.42 -6.87 10.00
C LEU A 123 0.22 -6.53 10.90
N PHE A 124 -0.55 -7.54 11.34
CA PHE A 124 -1.69 -7.39 12.24
C PHE A 124 -1.37 -7.70 13.72
N ILE A 125 -0.10 -7.52 14.15
CA ILE A 125 0.30 -7.77 15.54
C ILE A 125 0.07 -6.53 16.41
N LYS A 126 -1.14 -6.41 16.95
CA LYS A 126 -1.46 -6.34 18.40
C LYS A 126 -2.85 -5.72 18.63
N ASN A 127 -3.59 -6.37 19.51
CA ASN A 127 -4.86 -5.98 20.14
C ASN A 127 -6.12 -6.45 19.40
N ASP A 128 -7.06 -6.94 20.21
CA ASP A 128 -8.42 -7.43 19.98
C ASP A 128 -8.71 -8.15 18.65
N ARG A 129 -9.07 -9.44 18.72
CA ARG A 129 -9.40 -10.24 17.54
C ARG A 129 -10.87 -10.60 17.57
N ALA A 130 -11.58 -10.41 16.47
CA ALA A 130 -12.85 -11.06 16.20
C ALA A 130 -12.65 -12.08 15.06
N LEU A 131 -13.10 -13.31 15.25
CA LEU A 131 -13.28 -14.30 14.19
C LEU A 131 -14.72 -14.18 13.70
N GLU A 132 -14.90 -13.85 12.43
CA GLU A 132 -16.20 -13.83 11.76
C GLU A 132 -16.28 -15.03 10.82
N ASN A 133 -17.22 -15.94 11.05
CA ASN A 133 -17.55 -17.06 10.18
C ASN A 133 -18.83 -16.75 9.42
N TYR A 134 -18.80 -16.86 8.10
CA TYR A 134 -19.98 -16.76 7.25
C TYR A 134 -20.23 -18.09 6.58
N THR A 135 -21.42 -18.67 6.76
CA THR A 135 -21.87 -19.82 5.97
C THR A 135 -22.92 -19.36 4.98
N ILE A 136 -22.52 -19.11 3.74
CA ILE A 136 -23.45 -18.80 2.66
C ILE A 136 -24.09 -20.12 2.24
N THR A 137 -25.41 -20.17 2.03
CA THR A 137 -26.16 -21.34 1.55
C THR A 137 -27.22 -20.90 0.54
N ASN A 138 -27.87 -21.85 -0.15
CA ASN A 138 -29.01 -21.54 -1.03
C ASN A 138 -30.19 -20.87 -0.30
N ASN A 139 -30.25 -20.99 1.03
CA ASN A 139 -31.31 -20.43 1.87
C ASN A 139 -30.87 -19.12 2.57
N GLY A 140 -29.75 -18.52 2.15
CA GLY A 140 -29.19 -17.29 2.72
C GLY A 140 -27.85 -17.47 3.43
N VAL A 141 -27.39 -16.43 4.11
CA VAL A 141 -26.06 -16.34 4.76
C VAL A 141 -26.18 -16.49 6.26
N LYS A 142 -25.63 -17.54 6.87
CA LYS A 142 -25.45 -17.60 8.33
C LYS A 142 -24.17 -16.85 8.71
N TYR A 143 -24.17 -16.22 9.87
CA TYR A 143 -23.05 -15.47 10.39
C TYR A 143 -22.82 -15.84 11.86
N GLU A 144 -21.57 -16.03 12.23
CA GLU A 144 -21.13 -16.29 13.59
C GLU A 144 -19.93 -15.38 13.84
N ARG A 145 -19.89 -14.71 15.00
CA ARG A 145 -18.73 -13.90 15.41
C ARG A 145 -18.26 -14.33 16.78
N LYS A 146 -16.96 -14.66 16.89
CA LYS A 146 -16.28 -14.92 18.16
C LYS A 146 -15.32 -13.79 18.44
N GLU A 147 -15.51 -13.10 19.55
CA GLU A 147 -14.62 -12.00 19.94
C GLU A 147 -13.64 -12.48 21.03
N TYR A 148 -12.37 -12.14 20.85
CA TYR A 148 -11.26 -12.43 21.75
C TYR A 148 -10.73 -11.10 22.31
N PHE A 149 -11.07 -10.80 23.55
CA PHE A 149 -10.65 -9.59 24.26
C PHE A 149 -9.51 -9.90 25.24
N GLY A 150 -8.40 -9.17 25.14
CA GLY A 150 -7.38 -9.10 26.20
C GLY A 150 -6.72 -10.41 26.63
N LYS A 151 -5.91 -10.36 27.70
CA LYS A 151 -5.09 -11.48 28.23
C LYS A 151 -5.90 -12.59 28.92
N GLU A 152 -7.19 -12.40 29.14
CA GLU A 152 -8.07 -13.38 29.79
C GLU A 152 -8.92 -14.07 28.73
N ASN A 153 -8.56 -15.31 28.40
CA ASN A 153 -9.11 -16.17 27.35
C ASN A 153 -10.58 -16.57 27.57
N TYR A 154 -11.51 -15.62 27.59
CA TYR A 154 -12.95 -15.93 27.51
C TYR A 154 -13.50 -15.45 26.18
N PRO A 155 -13.56 -16.31 25.14
CA PRO A 155 -14.24 -15.96 23.91
C PRO A 155 -15.72 -15.70 24.24
N ARG A 156 -16.21 -14.50 23.94
CA ARG A 156 -17.66 -14.28 23.88
C ARG A 156 -18.10 -14.74 22.50
N GLU A 157 -18.86 -15.82 22.47
CA GLU A 157 -19.48 -16.33 21.25
C GLU A 157 -20.81 -15.61 21.04
N PHE A 158 -20.91 -14.85 19.95
CA PHE A 158 -22.15 -14.24 19.51
C PHE A 158 -22.65 -14.96 18.26
N ASN A 159 -23.72 -15.75 18.44
CA ASN A 159 -24.38 -16.46 17.36
C ASN A 159 -25.53 -15.62 16.78
N TYR A 160 -25.30 -14.94 15.65
CA TYR A 160 -26.33 -14.15 14.97
C TYR A 160 -26.79 -14.82 13.67
N LYS A 161 -27.93 -15.49 13.69
CA LYS A 161 -28.52 -16.06 12.46
C LYS A 161 -29.27 -14.99 11.66
N ILE A 162 -28.61 -14.37 10.69
CA ILE A 162 -29.28 -13.47 9.73
C ILE A 162 -29.83 -14.31 8.56
N ILE A 163 -31.09 -14.71 8.59
CA ILE A 163 -31.71 -15.38 7.42
C ILE A 163 -32.12 -14.29 6.43
N LYS A 164 -31.40 -14.19 5.31
CA LYS A 164 -31.79 -13.31 4.20
C LYS A 164 -31.99 -14.14 2.93
N ASN A 165 -33.22 -14.11 2.43
CA ASN A 165 -33.64 -14.81 1.22
C ASN A 165 -33.08 -14.07 -0.01
N GLY A 166 -31.87 -14.41 -0.43
CA GLY A 166 -31.45 -14.13 -1.80
C GLY A 166 -32.17 -15.11 -2.71
N LYS A 167 -33.26 -14.69 -3.37
CA LYS A 167 -33.80 -15.50 -4.47
C LYS A 167 -32.69 -15.63 -5.53
N ASP A 168 -32.42 -16.87 -5.93
CA ASP A 168 -31.63 -17.26 -7.10
C ASP A 168 -30.09 -17.22 -7.02
N ALA A 169 -29.47 -17.11 -5.83
CA ALA A 169 -28.03 -17.34 -5.70
C ALA A 169 -27.69 -18.84 -5.89
N ARG A 170 -26.85 -19.18 -6.87
CA ARG A 170 -26.33 -20.54 -7.11
C ARG A 170 -24.82 -20.57 -7.00
N PHE A 171 -24.29 -21.55 -6.25
CA PHE A 171 -22.84 -21.79 -6.17
C PHE A 171 -22.30 -22.32 -7.50
N VAL A 172 -21.24 -21.70 -8.01
CA VAL A 172 -20.66 -22.01 -9.33
C VAL A 172 -19.97 -23.39 -9.38
N ASN A 173 -19.73 -24.00 -8.21
CA ASN A 173 -19.04 -25.28 -8.02
C ASN A 173 -19.98 -26.42 -7.55
N ASN A 174 -21.31 -26.27 -7.66
CA ASN A 174 -22.31 -27.22 -7.13
C ASN A 174 -22.24 -27.45 -5.60
N GLU A 175 -21.49 -26.64 -4.84
CA GLU A 175 -21.49 -26.73 -3.38
C GLU A 175 -22.82 -26.22 -2.81
N LYS A 176 -23.18 -26.72 -1.63
CA LYS A 176 -24.40 -26.33 -0.92
C LYS A 176 -24.14 -25.17 0.06
N SER A 177 -22.87 -24.91 0.36
CA SER A 177 -22.45 -23.86 1.28
C SER A 177 -21.00 -23.42 1.07
N LEU A 178 -20.72 -22.13 1.28
CA LEU A 178 -19.36 -21.57 1.38
C LEU A 178 -19.14 -21.08 2.81
N GLU A 179 -18.07 -21.55 3.45
CA GLU A 179 -17.63 -21.05 4.76
C GLU A 179 -16.46 -20.07 4.60
N ILE A 180 -16.62 -18.86 5.11
CA ILE A 180 -15.59 -17.82 5.11
C ILE A 180 -15.27 -17.47 6.55
N SER A 181 -14.05 -17.77 6.99
CA SER A 181 -13.50 -17.33 8.28
C SER A 181 -12.61 -16.12 8.07
N SER A 182 -12.98 -14.98 8.65
CA SER A 182 -12.22 -13.73 8.61
C SER A 182 -11.76 -13.36 10.02
N PHE A 183 -10.52 -12.90 10.15
CA PHE A 183 -10.00 -12.34 11.40
C PHE A 183 -10.00 -10.81 11.27
N TYR A 184 -10.72 -10.12 12.15
CA TYR A 184 -10.83 -8.67 12.17
C TYR A 184 -10.35 -8.09 13.51
N ASN A 185 -9.84 -6.85 13.51
CA ASN A 185 -9.48 -6.12 14.71
C ASN A 185 -10.47 -4.97 14.94
N PRO A 186 -11.39 -5.07 15.91
CA PRO A 186 -12.42 -4.05 16.15
C PRO A 186 -11.89 -2.72 16.67
N ASN A 187 -10.62 -2.65 17.13
CA ASN A 187 -10.02 -1.43 17.66
C ASN A 187 -9.35 -0.53 16.61
N ILE A 188 -9.38 -0.89 15.33
CA ILE A 188 -9.25 0.11 14.28
C ILE A 188 -10.65 0.70 14.14
N THR A 189 -10.98 1.62 15.04
CA THR A 189 -12.18 2.43 14.88
C THR A 189 -12.19 3.02 13.48
N ASP A 190 -13.34 2.87 12.82
CA ASP A 190 -13.86 3.67 11.71
C ASP A 190 -13.93 5.18 12.06
N TYR A 191 -12.92 5.72 12.75
CA TYR A 191 -12.71 7.13 13.07
C TYR A 191 -12.05 7.84 11.88
N PHE A 192 -12.64 7.71 10.70
CA PHE A 192 -12.37 8.62 9.61
C PHE A 192 -13.70 9.19 9.17
N GLU A 193 -14.19 10.12 10.01
CA GLU A 193 -15.18 11.09 9.60
C GLU A 193 -14.77 11.67 8.25
N LYS A 194 -15.75 11.67 7.34
CA LYS A 194 -15.72 12.36 6.04
C LYS A 194 -14.93 13.66 6.12
N THR A 195 -13.68 13.64 5.71
CA THR A 195 -13.00 14.86 5.29
C THR A 195 -13.07 14.89 3.77
N SER A 196 -13.75 15.93 3.27
CA SER A 196 -13.81 16.29 1.87
C SER A 196 -12.43 16.76 1.40
N SER A 197 -11.58 15.81 1.02
CA SER A 197 -10.33 16.03 0.30
C SER A 197 -10.03 14.75 -0.51
N PRO A 198 -9.32 14.84 -1.65
CA PRO A 198 -9.44 13.89 -2.75
C PRO A 198 -9.24 12.43 -2.32
N ASP A 199 -10.10 11.54 -2.84
CA ASP A 199 -10.56 10.25 -2.31
C ASP A 199 -9.53 9.11 -2.07
N TYR A 200 -8.25 9.39 -1.82
CA TYR A 200 -7.25 8.36 -1.51
C TYR A 200 -6.19 8.84 -0.52
N THR A 201 -6.13 8.23 0.66
CA THR A 201 -4.89 8.16 1.46
C THR A 201 -4.02 7.01 0.93
N GLU A 202 -2.69 7.07 1.08
CA GLU A 202 -1.82 5.95 0.68
C GLU A 202 -2.26 4.64 1.34
N GLU A 203 -2.72 4.69 2.59
CA GLU A 203 -3.32 3.58 3.33
C GLU A 203 -4.49 2.93 2.58
N THR A 204 -5.38 3.73 1.99
CA THR A 204 -6.59 3.26 1.28
C THR A 204 -6.25 2.41 0.04
N LEU A 205 -5.13 2.68 -0.64
CA LEU A 205 -4.72 1.94 -1.85
C LEU A 205 -4.19 0.53 -1.57
N TYR A 206 -3.85 0.26 -0.30
CA TYR A 206 -3.31 -1.00 0.18
C TYR A 206 -4.21 -1.72 1.15
N THR A 207 -5.35 -1.12 1.52
CA THR A 207 -6.40 -1.78 2.29
C THR A 207 -6.87 -3.04 1.55
N PRO A 208 -6.90 -4.20 2.22
CA PRO A 208 -7.48 -5.41 1.65
C PRO A 208 -8.91 -5.16 1.16
N LEU A 209 -9.33 -5.88 0.11
CA LEU A 209 -10.74 -5.87 -0.28
C LEU A 209 -11.60 -6.36 0.88
N LYS A 210 -12.82 -5.82 1.00
CA LYS A 210 -13.74 -6.28 2.05
C LYS A 210 -13.95 -7.78 1.92
N HIS A 211 -13.83 -8.50 3.03
CA HIS A 211 -14.13 -9.94 3.09
C HIS A 211 -15.58 -10.27 2.76
N THR A 212 -16.45 -9.25 2.71
CA THR A 212 -17.86 -9.38 2.32
C THR A 212 -18.09 -9.35 0.80
N TYR A 213 -17.05 -9.10 0.00
CA TYR A 213 -17.15 -9.09 -1.45
C TYR A 213 -17.10 -10.52 -2.00
N ILE A 214 -18.10 -10.86 -2.81
CA ILE A 214 -18.15 -12.13 -3.54
C ILE A 214 -18.14 -11.84 -5.03
N ILE A 215 -17.27 -12.55 -5.75
CA ILE A 215 -17.29 -12.57 -7.21
C ILE A 215 -18.33 -13.61 -7.64
N PHE A 216 -19.33 -13.16 -8.39
CA PHE A 216 -20.37 -14.03 -8.93
C PHE A 216 -20.34 -14.02 -10.45
N LYS A 217 -20.94 -15.06 -11.05
CA LYS A 217 -21.16 -15.17 -12.50
C LYS A 217 -22.65 -15.33 -12.77
N VAL A 218 -23.24 -14.42 -13.53
CA VAL A 218 -24.65 -14.40 -13.96
C VAL A 218 -24.68 -14.22 -15.47
N ASN A 219 -25.41 -15.09 -16.18
CA ASN A 219 -25.53 -15.03 -17.65
C ASN A 219 -24.18 -14.88 -18.37
N GLU A 220 -23.20 -15.70 -18.01
CA GLU A 220 -21.83 -15.67 -18.54
C GLU A 220 -21.01 -14.40 -18.26
N LYS A 221 -21.51 -13.49 -17.41
CA LYS A 221 -20.80 -12.27 -16.99
C LYS A 221 -20.50 -12.27 -15.50
N TYR A 222 -19.34 -11.76 -15.15
CA TYR A 222 -18.86 -11.62 -13.79
C TYR A 222 -19.19 -10.24 -13.22
N GLY A 223 -19.49 -10.22 -11.92
CA GLY A 223 -19.71 -9.01 -11.12
C GLY A 223 -19.26 -9.25 -9.68
N VAL A 224 -19.32 -8.20 -8.86
CA VAL A 224 -19.01 -8.28 -7.42
C VAL A 224 -20.19 -7.78 -6.63
N TRP A 225 -20.60 -8.59 -5.65
CA TRP A 225 -21.68 -8.27 -4.75
C TRP A 225 -21.16 -8.26 -3.31
N ASP A 226 -21.57 -7.26 -2.54
CA ASP A 226 -21.32 -7.21 -1.10
C ASP A 226 -22.50 -7.87 -0.39
N PHE A 227 -22.28 -9.06 0.19
CA PHE A 227 -23.38 -9.82 0.79
C PHE A 227 -23.89 -9.23 2.10
N LYS A 228 -23.08 -8.42 2.77
CA LYS A 228 -23.46 -7.78 4.03
C LYS A 228 -24.32 -6.58 3.74
N GLU A 229 -23.87 -5.72 2.81
CA GLU A 229 -24.58 -4.51 2.37
C GLU A 229 -25.73 -4.81 1.40
N GLN A 230 -25.79 -6.04 0.86
CA GLN A 230 -26.76 -6.47 -0.15
C GLN A 230 -26.79 -5.58 -1.40
N LYS A 231 -25.63 -5.10 -1.81
CA LYS A 231 -25.52 -4.22 -2.97
C LYS A 231 -24.48 -4.73 -3.94
N GLU A 232 -24.76 -4.45 -5.20
CA GLU A 232 -23.78 -4.63 -6.25
C GLU A 232 -22.66 -3.59 -6.08
N ILE A 233 -21.42 -4.06 -6.10
CA ILE A 233 -20.21 -3.22 -6.06
C ILE A 233 -19.66 -3.07 -7.48
N ILE A 234 -19.70 -4.15 -8.25
CA ILE A 234 -19.27 -4.20 -9.65
C ILE A 234 -20.36 -4.90 -10.44
N THR A 235 -20.89 -4.23 -11.46
CA THR A 235 -21.95 -4.73 -12.34
C THR A 235 -21.58 -6.02 -13.06
N PHE A 236 -22.56 -6.89 -13.29
CA PHE A 236 -22.40 -8.16 -14.02
C PHE A 236 -22.21 -7.98 -15.53
N GLN A 237 -21.12 -7.33 -15.92
CA GLN A 237 -20.80 -7.04 -17.32
C GLN A 237 -19.41 -7.52 -17.75
N TYR A 238 -18.59 -7.98 -16.80
CA TYR A 238 -17.20 -8.34 -17.07
C TYR A 238 -17.13 -9.77 -17.61
N LYS A 239 -16.21 -9.99 -18.53
CA LYS A 239 -15.91 -11.32 -19.06
C LYS A 239 -15.13 -12.15 -18.04
N ARG A 240 -14.30 -11.50 -17.23
CA ARG A 240 -13.47 -12.14 -16.20
C ARG A 240 -13.17 -11.15 -15.08
N ILE A 241 -13.18 -11.64 -13.84
CA ILE A 241 -12.68 -10.93 -12.66
C ILE A 241 -11.66 -11.83 -11.96
N ILE A 242 -10.44 -11.35 -11.75
CA ILE A 242 -9.38 -12.08 -11.04
C ILE A 242 -9.10 -11.36 -9.72
N PRO A 243 -9.29 -12.02 -8.56
CA PRO A 243 -8.99 -11.41 -7.29
C PRO A 243 -7.49 -11.43 -6.99
N TYR A 244 -7.00 -10.29 -6.50
CA TYR A 244 -5.76 -10.17 -5.74
C TYR A 244 -6.12 -9.71 -4.32
N GLN A 245 -5.12 -9.67 -3.44
CA GLN A 245 -5.33 -9.40 -2.02
C GLN A 245 -6.04 -8.07 -1.74
N ASN A 246 -5.64 -6.99 -2.42
CA ASN A 246 -6.15 -5.63 -2.20
C ASN A 246 -6.81 -5.01 -3.45
N TYR A 247 -6.93 -5.76 -4.54
CA TYR A 247 -7.55 -5.27 -5.77
C TYR A 247 -8.10 -6.40 -6.64
N LEU A 248 -8.95 -6.04 -7.59
CA LEU A 248 -9.52 -6.95 -8.57
C LEU A 248 -9.03 -6.55 -9.96
N SER A 249 -8.60 -7.52 -10.76
CA SER A 249 -8.46 -7.34 -12.21
C SER A 249 -9.78 -7.59 -12.89
N LEU A 250 -10.25 -6.60 -13.64
CA LEU A 250 -11.51 -6.64 -14.35
C LEU A 250 -11.22 -6.67 -15.86
N GLU A 251 -11.79 -7.63 -16.59
CA GLU A 251 -11.69 -7.71 -18.06
C GLU A 251 -13.08 -7.56 -18.71
N LYS A 252 -13.21 -6.64 -19.66
CA LYS A 252 -14.41 -6.44 -20.49
C LYS A 252 -13.97 -6.09 -21.91
N ASP A 253 -14.60 -6.71 -22.91
CA ASP A 253 -14.37 -6.42 -24.34
C ASP A 253 -12.89 -6.46 -24.77
N GLY A 254 -12.10 -7.33 -24.15
CA GLY A 254 -10.66 -7.48 -24.42
C GLY A 254 -9.77 -6.41 -23.78
N LEU A 255 -10.34 -5.53 -22.96
CA LEU A 255 -9.64 -4.52 -22.17
C LEU A 255 -9.68 -4.86 -20.68
N SER A 256 -8.72 -4.31 -19.95
CA SER A 256 -8.51 -4.55 -18.52
C SER A 256 -8.37 -3.27 -17.69
N THR A 257 -8.72 -3.35 -16.40
CA THR A 257 -8.45 -2.34 -15.37
C THR A 257 -8.28 -3.00 -13.98
N PHE A 258 -7.97 -2.20 -12.96
CA PHE A 258 -7.90 -2.60 -11.56
C PHE A 258 -8.85 -1.79 -10.67
N TYR A 259 -9.71 -2.48 -9.92
CA TYR A 259 -10.55 -1.90 -8.88
C TYR A 259 -9.98 -2.20 -7.48
N PRO A 260 -9.99 -1.26 -6.52
CA PRO A 260 -10.48 0.12 -6.65
C PRO A 260 -9.46 1.10 -7.26
N ASN A 261 -8.20 0.69 -7.42
CA ASN A 261 -7.06 1.56 -7.70
C ASN A 261 -7.19 2.48 -8.93
N ILE A 262 -7.40 1.89 -10.11
CA ILE A 262 -7.44 2.63 -11.38
C ILE A 262 -8.88 3.00 -11.74
N GLY A 263 -9.84 2.18 -11.31
CA GLY A 263 -11.26 2.37 -11.54
C GLY A 263 -11.93 1.12 -12.10
N ILE A 264 -13.20 1.27 -12.48
CA ILE A 264 -14.02 0.16 -12.98
C ILE A 264 -14.04 0.06 -14.52
N GLU A 265 -13.77 1.15 -15.24
CA GLU A 265 -13.81 1.15 -16.70
C GLU A 265 -12.52 0.56 -17.32
N PRO A 266 -12.60 -0.57 -18.05
CA PRO A 266 -11.43 -1.19 -18.64
C PRO A 266 -10.85 -0.36 -19.79
N LYS A 267 -9.56 0.01 -19.68
CA LYS A 267 -8.88 0.88 -20.66
C LYS A 267 -7.64 0.28 -21.31
N TYR A 268 -7.04 -0.75 -20.71
CA TYR A 268 -5.77 -1.29 -21.19
C TYR A 268 -5.95 -2.59 -21.95
N LYS A 269 -5.29 -2.71 -23.11
CA LYS A 269 -5.24 -3.97 -23.86
C LYS A 269 -4.43 -5.04 -23.10
N LYS A 270 -3.36 -4.62 -22.42
CA LYS A 270 -2.60 -5.44 -21.50
C LYS A 270 -2.36 -4.67 -20.22
N LEU A 271 -2.63 -5.30 -19.08
CA LEU A 271 -2.33 -4.76 -17.76
C LEU A 271 -1.78 -5.88 -16.90
N GLU A 272 -0.51 -5.77 -16.53
CA GLU A 272 0.18 -6.75 -15.70
C GLU A 272 -0.11 -6.50 -14.22
N PRO A 273 -0.02 -7.51 -13.34
CA PRO A 273 -0.15 -7.32 -11.91
C PRO A 273 0.82 -6.25 -11.38
N TYR A 274 0.45 -5.57 -10.30
CA TYR A 274 1.34 -4.58 -9.68
C TYR A 274 2.67 -5.21 -9.23
N THR A 275 3.77 -4.57 -9.61
CA THR A 275 5.10 -4.78 -9.05
C THR A 275 5.37 -3.70 -8.01
N GLY A 276 4.86 -3.91 -6.79
CA GLY A 276 4.83 -2.90 -5.72
C GLY A 276 3.74 -1.85 -5.97
N ALA A 277 4.14 -0.61 -6.21
CA ALA A 277 3.29 0.55 -6.45
C ALA A 277 2.88 0.75 -7.92
N PHE A 278 3.58 0.10 -8.86
CA PHE A 278 3.38 0.33 -10.30
C PHE A 278 2.97 -0.94 -11.03
N ALA A 279 2.10 -0.81 -12.04
CA ALA A 279 1.71 -1.87 -12.95
C ALA A 279 2.13 -1.51 -14.38
N ARG A 280 2.58 -2.51 -15.14
CA ARG A 280 2.95 -2.34 -16.54
C ARG A 280 1.71 -2.41 -17.41
N PHE A 281 1.55 -1.48 -18.36
CA PHE A 281 0.41 -1.48 -19.26
C PHE A 281 0.79 -1.37 -20.75
N GLU A 282 -0.15 -1.77 -21.60
CA GLU A 282 -0.22 -1.48 -23.03
C GLU A 282 -1.65 -1.00 -23.37
N THR A 283 -1.76 0.15 -24.03
CA THR A 283 -3.04 0.72 -24.51
C THR A 283 -3.46 0.07 -25.84
N PRO A 284 -4.72 0.24 -26.29
CA PRO A 284 -5.20 -0.35 -27.55
C PRO A 284 -4.41 0.09 -28.79
N ASP A 285 -3.89 1.32 -28.79
CA ASP A 285 -3.02 1.88 -29.84
C ASP A 285 -1.55 1.43 -29.74
N GLY A 286 -1.22 0.53 -28.80
CA GLY A 286 0.10 -0.08 -28.66
C GLY A 286 1.11 0.72 -27.84
N LYS A 287 0.73 1.89 -27.28
CA LYS A 287 1.60 2.63 -26.36
C LYS A 287 1.78 1.86 -25.06
N LYS A 288 2.98 1.95 -24.49
CA LYS A 288 3.35 1.25 -23.26
C LYS A 288 3.77 2.25 -22.20
N GLY A 289 3.49 1.92 -20.96
CA GLY A 289 3.85 2.74 -19.82
C GLY A 289 3.70 2.00 -18.50
N TRP A 290 3.89 2.74 -17.41
CA TRP A 290 3.60 2.31 -16.06
C TRP A 290 2.41 3.10 -15.54
N VAL A 291 1.52 2.46 -14.79
CA VAL A 291 0.43 3.13 -14.09
C VAL A 291 0.62 2.94 -12.60
N ASP A 292 0.46 4.01 -11.83
CA ASP A 292 0.46 3.93 -10.37
C ASP A 292 -0.91 3.50 -9.84
N ARG A 293 -0.97 3.24 -8.53
CA ARG A 293 -2.21 2.81 -7.86
C ARG A 293 -3.29 3.89 -7.79
N LYS A 294 -3.00 5.12 -8.20
CA LYS A 294 -3.96 6.24 -8.31
C LYS A 294 -4.45 6.41 -9.76
N GLY A 295 -4.02 5.54 -10.68
CA GLY A 295 -4.40 5.54 -12.08
C GLY A 295 -3.62 6.52 -12.96
N LYS A 296 -2.58 7.19 -12.42
CA LYS A 296 -1.74 8.10 -13.19
C LYS A 296 -0.71 7.33 -14.00
N GLU A 297 -0.57 7.74 -15.26
CA GLU A 297 0.18 7.02 -16.29
C GLU A 297 1.53 7.70 -16.59
N TYR A 298 2.54 6.86 -16.80
CA TYR A 298 3.90 7.24 -17.12
C TYR A 298 4.32 6.47 -18.37
N PHE A 299 4.18 7.10 -19.54
CA PHE A 299 4.53 6.47 -20.81
C PHE A 299 6.04 6.31 -20.98
N ASP A 300 6.42 5.28 -21.72
CA ASP A 300 7.84 5.00 -21.99
C ASP A 300 8.51 6.09 -22.83
N GLN A 301 7.73 6.67 -23.76
CA GLN A 301 8.14 7.67 -24.74
C GLN A 301 7.67 9.06 -24.32
#